data_AF-A0A7C2TA20-F1
#
_entry.id   AF-A0A7C2TA20-F1
#
_cell.length_a   1.000
_cell.length_b   1.000
_cell.length_c   1.000
_cell.angle_alpha   90.00
_cell.angle_beta   90.00
_cell.angle_gamma   90.00
#
_symmetry.space_group_name_H-M   'P 1'
#
loop_
_entity.id
_entity.type
_entity.pdbx_description
1 polymer ?
#
loop_
_entity_poly.entity_id
_entity_poly.type
_entity_poly.pdbx_seq_one_letter_code
_entity_poly.pdbx_strand_id
1 'polypeptide(L)'
;MRQVPSSAKEFDVAAYKELATNFSNKYNNKLVPPDIDIYILAQQYYWSVSKIILKEGVNYRFHVASADVLHGFSIVGDSAVYNIMVMPGMVYSFTMNFNKAGTYYVICNEYCGYGHGGMRMIIEVIP
;
A
#
# COMPACT_ATOMS: atom_id res chain seq x y z
N MET A 1 -16.08 -4.18 -4.35
CA MET A 1 -14.63 -4.35 -4.16
C MET A 1 -14.41 -5.65 -3.39
N ARG A 2 -13.53 -6.54 -3.86
CA ARG A 2 -13.20 -7.79 -3.14
C ARG A 2 -12.27 -7.44 -1.97
N GLN A 3 -12.69 -7.70 -0.74
CA GLN A 3 -11.92 -7.40 0.50
C GLN A 3 -10.82 -8.43 0.80
N VAL A 4 -10.45 -9.25 -0.19
CA VAL A 4 -9.51 -10.35 -0.04
C VAL A 4 -8.45 -10.20 -1.14
N PRO A 5 -7.15 -10.35 -0.81
CA PRO A 5 -6.09 -10.39 -1.80
C PRO A 5 -6.41 -11.37 -2.94
N SER A 6 -6.07 -11.00 -4.17
CA SER A 6 -6.15 -11.91 -5.31
C SER A 6 -5.05 -12.96 -5.27
N SER A 7 -3.91 -12.66 -4.63
CA SER A 7 -2.86 -13.64 -4.32
C SER A 7 -2.08 -13.28 -3.06
N ALA A 8 -1.59 -14.30 -2.37
CA ALA A 8 -0.55 -14.19 -1.34
C ALA A 8 0.55 -15.19 -1.67
N LYS A 9 1.82 -14.76 -1.69
CA LYS A 9 2.98 -15.60 -2.05
C LYS A 9 4.17 -15.30 -1.16
N GLU A 10 5.02 -16.29 -0.95
CA GLU A 10 6.34 -16.08 -0.34
C GLU A 10 7.21 -15.21 -1.25
N PHE A 11 8.13 -14.46 -0.65
CA PHE A 11 9.06 -13.60 -1.39
C PHE A 11 10.43 -13.52 -0.70
N ASP A 12 11.47 -13.20 -1.49
CA ASP A 12 12.78 -12.83 -0.95
C ASP A 12 12.76 -11.37 -0.47
N VAL A 13 13.07 -11.16 0.80
CA VAL A 13 12.94 -9.84 1.45
C VAL A 13 13.84 -8.78 0.80
N ALA A 14 15.06 -9.16 0.40
CA ALA A 14 15.99 -8.22 -0.22
C ALA A 14 15.51 -7.79 -1.60
N ALA A 15 15.07 -8.75 -2.43
CA ALA A 15 14.55 -8.48 -3.76
C ALA A 15 13.32 -7.55 -3.73
N TYR A 16 12.37 -7.79 -2.82
CA TYR A 16 11.19 -6.94 -2.73
C TYR A 16 11.48 -5.57 -2.11
N LYS A 17 12.43 -5.49 -1.18
CA LYS A 17 12.91 -4.20 -0.67
C LYS A 17 13.45 -3.34 -1.80
N GLU A 18 14.23 -3.91 -2.72
CA GLU A 18 14.70 -3.20 -3.91
C GLU A 18 13.55 -2.72 -4.80
N LEU A 19 12.56 -3.58 -5.09
CA LEU A 19 11.38 -3.21 -5.87
C LEU A 19 10.62 -2.03 -5.24
N ALA A 20 10.35 -2.10 -3.94
CA ALA A 20 9.63 -1.06 -3.21
C ALA A 20 10.43 0.26 -3.14
N THR A 21 11.76 0.18 -3.00
CA THR A 21 12.64 1.36 -3.04
C THR A 21 12.64 2.00 -4.43
N ASN A 22 12.76 1.21 -5.49
CA ASN A 22 12.73 1.71 -6.87
C ASN A 22 11.39 2.38 -7.21
N PHE A 23 10.28 1.76 -6.78
CA PHE A 23 8.96 2.35 -6.90
C PHE A 23 8.87 3.69 -6.15
N SER A 24 9.30 3.72 -4.89
CA SER A 24 9.27 4.93 -4.06
C SER A 24 10.10 6.07 -4.65
N ASN A 25 11.33 5.80 -5.06
CA ASN A 25 12.19 6.81 -5.70
C ASN A 25 11.55 7.44 -6.93
N LYS A 26 10.79 6.64 -7.70
CA LYS A 26 10.16 7.11 -8.94
C LYS A 26 8.84 7.83 -8.69
N TYR A 27 8.01 7.34 -7.77
CA TYR A 27 6.59 7.73 -7.65
C TYR A 27 6.17 8.34 -6.30
N ASN A 28 7.05 8.45 -5.32
CA ASN A 28 6.70 9.11 -4.06
C ASN A 28 6.31 10.58 -4.32
N ASN A 29 5.14 10.97 -3.83
CA ASN A 29 4.45 12.24 -4.08
C ASN A 29 4.25 12.57 -5.57
N LYS A 30 4.03 11.56 -6.42
CA LYS A 30 3.82 11.72 -7.86
C LYS A 30 2.66 10.86 -8.36
N LEU A 31 2.20 11.19 -9.57
CA LEU A 31 1.19 10.39 -10.30
C LEU A 31 1.77 9.03 -10.70
N VAL A 32 1.08 7.96 -10.32
CA VAL A 32 1.38 6.60 -10.78
C VAL A 32 0.59 6.33 -12.07
N PRO A 33 1.27 6.02 -13.19
CA PRO A 33 0.59 5.62 -14.42
C PRO A 33 -0.25 4.34 -14.22
N PRO A 34 -1.41 4.20 -14.89
CA PRO A 34 -2.31 3.04 -14.75
C PRO A 34 -1.69 1.67 -15.06
N ASP A 35 -0.66 1.64 -15.90
CA ASP A 35 0.05 0.43 -16.35
C ASP A 35 1.18 -0.01 -15.40
N ILE A 36 1.39 0.73 -14.30
CA ILE A 36 2.45 0.47 -13.33
C ILE A 36 1.86 -0.11 -12.05
N ASP A 37 2.35 -1.28 -11.68
CA ASP A 37 2.05 -1.92 -10.39
C ASP A 37 2.64 -1.10 -9.23
N ILE A 38 1.89 -1.02 -8.12
CA ILE A 38 2.25 -0.26 -6.93
C ILE A 38 2.91 -1.21 -5.92
N TYR A 39 4.18 -0.96 -5.60
CA TYR A 39 4.93 -1.77 -4.64
C TYR A 39 5.15 -1.01 -3.33
N ILE A 40 4.58 -1.54 -2.25
CA ILE A 40 4.68 -0.97 -0.91
C ILE A 40 5.33 -1.99 0.01
N LEU A 41 6.33 -1.55 0.75
CA LEU A 41 6.95 -2.31 1.83
C LEU A 41 6.59 -1.64 3.17
N ALA A 42 6.17 -2.46 4.12
CA ALA A 42 5.97 -2.09 5.50
C ALA A 42 7.24 -2.37 6.31
N GLN A 43 7.62 -1.42 7.16
CA GLN A 43 8.65 -1.60 8.18
C GLN A 43 8.26 -0.71 9.37
N GLN A 44 8.55 -1.09 10.61
CA GLN A 44 8.43 -0.22 11.76
C GLN A 44 9.14 1.12 11.48
N TYR A 45 8.46 2.28 11.43
CA TYR A 45 7.01 2.55 11.54
C TYR A 45 6.49 3.35 10.34
N TYR A 46 6.92 2.97 9.14
CA TYR A 46 6.68 3.67 7.89
C TYR A 46 6.29 2.71 6.76
N TRP A 47 5.59 3.28 5.79
CA TRP A 47 5.40 2.66 4.47
C TRP A 47 6.50 3.18 3.56
N SER A 48 7.04 2.35 2.66
CA SER A 48 8.13 2.74 1.74
C SER A 48 7.83 3.98 0.90
N VAL A 49 6.56 4.35 0.75
CA VAL A 49 6.07 5.60 0.14
C VAL A 49 5.22 6.39 1.13
N SER A 50 5.38 7.71 1.16
CA SER A 50 4.59 8.58 2.05
C SER A 50 3.32 9.09 1.37
N LYS A 51 3.35 9.26 0.06
CA LYS A 51 2.18 9.66 -0.74
C LYS A 51 2.28 9.13 -2.17
N ILE A 52 1.17 8.70 -2.75
CA ILE A 52 1.04 8.45 -4.20
C ILE A 52 -0.21 9.16 -4.73
N ILE A 53 -0.18 9.57 -6.00
CA ILE A 53 -1.31 10.19 -6.69
C ILE A 53 -1.84 9.21 -7.75
N LEU A 54 -3.14 8.96 -7.75
CA LEU A 54 -3.84 8.02 -8.63
C LEU A 54 -4.99 8.72 -9.36
N LYS A 55 -5.49 8.13 -10.45
CA LYS A 55 -6.67 8.63 -11.17
C LYS A 55 -7.94 7.92 -10.74
N GLU A 56 -9.03 8.69 -10.67
CA GLU A 56 -10.38 8.18 -10.45
C GLU A 56 -10.78 7.20 -11.57
N GLY A 57 -11.53 6.16 -11.20
CA GLY A 57 -12.07 5.17 -12.14
C GLY A 57 -11.03 4.21 -12.73
N VAL A 58 -9.76 4.31 -12.36
CA VAL A 58 -8.69 3.40 -12.84
C VAL A 58 -8.46 2.23 -11.88
N ASN A 59 -8.24 1.05 -12.45
CA ASN A 59 -7.83 -0.14 -11.70
C ASN A 59 -6.31 -0.13 -11.46
N TYR A 60 -5.90 0.00 -10.21
CA TYR A 60 -4.49 -0.09 -9.79
C TYR A 60 -4.22 -1.42 -9.10
N ARG A 61 -3.10 -2.06 -9.44
CA ARG A 61 -2.64 -3.28 -8.78
C ARG A 61 -1.64 -2.92 -7.70
N PHE A 62 -1.96 -3.32 -6.48
CA PHE A 62 -1.12 -3.16 -5.31
C PHE A 62 -0.42 -4.46 -4.99
N HIS A 63 0.83 -4.35 -4.58
CA HIS A 63 1.62 -5.37 -3.93
C HIS A 63 2.10 -4.78 -2.60
N VAL A 64 1.81 -5.48 -1.50
CA VAL A 64 2.15 -5.04 -0.15
C VAL A 64 2.83 -6.17 0.59
N ALA A 65 3.98 -5.89 1.19
CA ALA A 65 4.74 -6.86 1.98
C ALA A 65 5.29 -6.22 3.25
N SER A 66 5.70 -7.04 4.21
CA SER A 66 6.36 -6.59 5.45
C SER A 66 7.80 -7.09 5.52
N ALA A 67 8.72 -6.22 5.93
CA ALA A 67 10.14 -6.55 6.15
C ALA A 67 10.46 -7.04 7.57
N ASP A 68 9.55 -6.87 8.53
CA ASP A 68 9.84 -7.10 9.94
C ASP A 68 8.74 -7.84 10.71
N VAL A 69 7.64 -7.16 11.06
CA VAL A 69 6.57 -7.68 11.93
C VAL A 69 5.23 -7.65 11.20
N LEU A 70 4.19 -8.18 11.85
CA LEU A 70 2.84 -8.07 11.34
C LEU A 70 2.41 -6.59 11.29
N HIS A 71 1.87 -6.16 10.16
CA HIS A 71 1.23 -4.84 10.03
C HIS A 71 -0.18 -5.00 9.49
N GLY A 72 -1.06 -4.07 9.86
CA GLY A 72 -2.36 -3.92 9.22
C GLY A 72 -2.24 -2.92 8.09
N PHE A 73 -2.85 -3.19 6.94
CA PHE A 73 -2.87 -2.26 5.80
C PHE A 73 -4.32 -1.87 5.54
N SER A 74 -4.75 -0.79 6.18
CA SER A 74 -6.12 -0.28 6.05
C SER A 74 -6.15 0.98 5.20
N ILE A 75 -6.76 0.89 4.02
CA ILE A 75 -7.10 2.06 3.21
C ILE A 75 -8.49 2.55 3.63
N VAL A 76 -8.59 3.80 4.05
CA VAL A 76 -9.84 4.45 4.48
C VAL A 76 -9.98 5.84 3.85
N GLY A 77 -11.17 6.18 3.35
CA GLY A 77 -11.44 7.48 2.75
C GLY A 77 -12.85 7.57 2.17
N ASP A 78 -13.07 8.59 1.33
CA ASP A 78 -14.39 9.09 0.93
C ASP A 78 -15.37 8.05 0.36
N SER A 79 -14.88 6.99 -0.28
CA SER A 79 -15.71 5.95 -0.91
C SER A 79 -15.12 4.54 -0.85
N ALA A 80 -13.96 4.36 -0.23
CA ALA A 80 -13.25 3.10 -0.23
C ALA A 80 -12.78 2.75 1.18
N VAL A 81 -13.07 1.50 1.56
CA VAL A 81 -12.51 0.83 2.73
C VAL A 81 -11.92 -0.48 2.24
N TYR A 82 -10.64 -0.71 2.53
CA TYR A 82 -9.95 -1.96 2.24
C TYR A 82 -9.04 -2.31 3.41
N ASN A 83 -9.04 -3.56 3.85
CA ASN A 83 -8.26 -3.98 5.01
C ASN A 83 -7.65 -5.36 4.80
N ILE A 84 -6.34 -5.47 4.98
CA ILE A 84 -5.61 -6.73 5.00
C ILE A 84 -4.54 -6.75 6.10
N MET A 85 -4.18 -7.96 6.53
CA MET A 85 -3.04 -8.21 7.41
C MET A 85 -1.82 -8.60 6.58
N VAL A 86 -0.70 -7.91 6.79
CA VAL A 86 0.54 -8.05 6.03
C VAL A 86 1.57 -8.79 6.88
N MET A 87 1.60 -10.12 6.74
CA MET A 87 2.57 -10.97 7.44
C MET A 87 3.98 -10.83 6.84
N PRO A 88 5.05 -10.84 7.67
CA PRO A 88 6.42 -10.95 7.19
C PRO A 88 6.63 -12.19 6.31
N GLY A 89 7.47 -12.06 5.29
CA GLY A 89 7.76 -13.16 4.34
C GLY A 89 6.68 -13.41 3.28
N MET A 90 5.55 -12.71 3.34
CA MET A 90 4.48 -12.77 2.34
C MET A 90 4.28 -11.45 1.59
N VAL A 91 4.05 -11.52 0.28
CA VAL A 91 3.53 -10.42 -0.54
C VAL A 91 2.06 -10.65 -0.85
N TYR A 92 1.23 -9.65 -0.55
CA TYR A 92 -0.20 -9.65 -0.81
C TYR A 92 -0.49 -8.76 -2.00
N SER A 93 -1.19 -9.31 -2.98
CA SER A 93 -1.53 -8.58 -4.20
C SER A 93 -3.04 -8.42 -4.32
N PHE A 94 -3.48 -7.24 -4.72
CA PHE A 94 -4.90 -6.94 -4.95
C PHE A 94 -5.06 -5.81 -5.96
N THR A 95 -6.23 -5.75 -6.58
CA THR A 95 -6.59 -4.64 -7.48
C THR A 95 -7.63 -3.78 -6.79
N MET A 96 -7.42 -2.47 -6.84
CA MET A 96 -8.36 -1.50 -6.31
C MET A 96 -8.69 -0.42 -7.33
N ASN A 97 -9.97 -0.05 -7.35
CA ASN A 97 -10.51 1.06 -8.12
C ASN A 97 -11.02 2.13 -7.15
N PHE A 98 -10.55 3.35 -7.32
CA PHE A 98 -11.03 4.50 -6.56
C PHE A 98 -12.05 5.23 -7.42
N ASN A 99 -13.33 5.13 -7.08
CA ASN A 99 -14.43 5.67 -7.88
C ASN A 99 -14.86 7.09 -7.46
N LYS A 100 -14.03 7.77 -6.68
CA LYS A 100 -14.24 9.14 -6.24
C LYS A 100 -12.88 9.81 -6.06
N ALA A 101 -12.68 10.99 -6.64
CA ALA A 101 -11.54 11.83 -6.30
C ALA A 101 -11.59 12.23 -4.82
N GLY A 102 -10.43 12.30 -4.16
CA GLY A 102 -10.36 12.54 -2.73
C GLY A 102 -9.05 12.12 -2.09
N THR A 103 -8.97 12.26 -0.77
CA THR A 103 -7.82 11.83 0.03
C THR A 103 -8.15 10.56 0.78
N TYR A 104 -7.33 9.53 0.57
CA TYR A 104 -7.43 8.25 1.27
C TYR A 104 -6.18 8.08 2.14
N TYR A 105 -6.39 7.55 3.34
CA TYR A 105 -5.32 7.26 4.28
C TYR A 105 -5.06 5.77 4.29
N VAL A 106 -3.80 5.39 4.24
CA VAL A 106 -3.36 4.04 4.61
C VAL A 106 -2.87 4.09 6.04
N ILE A 107 -3.53 3.34 6.92
CA ILE A 107 -3.29 3.33 8.36
C ILE A 107 -2.82 1.94 8.76
N CYS A 108 -1.78 1.88 9.60
CA CYS A 108 -1.48 0.65 10.31
C CYS A 108 -2.50 0.44 11.44
N ASN A 109 -3.36 -0.56 11.30
CA ASN A 109 -4.42 -0.89 12.28
C ASN A 109 -4.10 -2.16 13.08
N GLU A 110 -2.85 -2.62 13.05
CA GLU A 110 -2.34 -3.73 13.85
C GLU A 110 -1.18 -3.25 14.71
N TYR A 111 -1.20 -3.55 16.01
CA TYR A 111 -0.15 -3.10 16.91
C TYR A 111 1.21 -3.66 16.49
N CYS A 112 2.06 -2.78 15.96
CA CYS A 112 3.37 -3.14 15.44
C CYS A 112 4.52 -2.54 16.24
N GLY A 113 4.29 -2.07 17.48
CA GLY A 113 5.32 -1.51 18.38
C GLY A 113 5.09 -0.04 18.76
N TYR A 114 6.09 0.60 19.38
CA TYR A 114 5.93 1.91 20.02
C TYR A 114 5.51 3.05 19.06
N GLY A 115 6.05 3.05 17.84
CA GLY A 115 5.72 4.06 16.81
C GLY A 115 4.43 3.78 16.04
N HIS A 116 3.68 2.74 16.39
CA HIS A 116 2.48 2.27 15.66
C HIS A 116 1.49 3.41 15.33
N GLY A 117 1.17 4.28 16.31
CA GLY A 117 0.19 5.35 16.12
C GLY A 117 0.56 6.40 15.07
N GLY A 118 1.83 6.47 14.65
CA GLY A 118 2.30 7.38 13.61
C GLY A 118 2.37 6.79 12.20
N MET A 119 2.13 5.48 12.04
CA MET A 119 2.38 4.77 10.79
C MET A 119 1.25 4.98 9.78
N ARG A 120 1.46 5.92 8.86
CA ARG A 120 0.48 6.31 7.83
C ARG A 120 1.12 6.73 6.51
N MET A 121 0.39 6.55 5.41
CA MET A 121 0.67 7.17 4.10
C MET A 121 -0.62 7.69 3.46
N ILE A 122 -0.49 8.50 2.42
CA ILE A 122 -1.61 9.10 1.69
C ILE A 122 -1.74 8.52 0.29
N ILE A 123 -2.96 8.27 -0.14
CA ILE A 123 -3.31 8.07 -1.55
C ILE A 123 -4.22 9.23 -1.93
N GLU A 124 -3.73 10.11 -2.79
CA GLU A 124 -4.53 11.19 -3.38
C GLU A 124 -5.11 10.70 -4.71
N VAL A 125 -6.43 10.81 -4.87
CA VAL A 125 -7.11 10.44 -6.10
C VAL A 125 -7.59 11.72 -6.77
N ILE A 126 -7.11 11.95 -7.99
CA ILE A 126 -7.51 13.08 -8.83
C ILE A 126 -8.48 12.62 -9.92
N PRO A 127 -9.32 13.53 -10.45
CA PRO A 127 -10.19 13.23 -11.60
C PRO A 127 -9.43 12.73 -12.84
#